data_AF-A0A7W7YLH4-F1
#
_entry.id   AF-A0A7W7YLH4-F1
#
_cell.length_a   1.000
_cell.length_b   1.000
_cell.length_c   1.000
_cell.angle_alpha   90.00
_cell.angle_beta   90.00
_cell.angle_gamma   90.00
#
_symmetry.space_group_name_H-M   'P 1'
#
loop_
_entity.id
_entity.type
_entity.pdbx_description
1 polymer ?
#
loop_
_entity_poly.entity_id
_entity_poly.type
_entity_poly.pdbx_seq_one_letter_code
_entity_poly.pdbx_strand_id
1 'polypeptide(L)'
;MDPQTLFIDIATGQVQAGNVDTSAPSVRAIVGTALALRVGFVSGAVPQELDVAVSGMIVFKKPLQHASLALFVDAEWTQQGAGAATRYLFSALVASEGLAAWMEGKDQSVVMAQIEFTLATEDAPRRSLPFPVTICNSYITGEESASPGPAMAKTLRHYLSITALTGGEPTDFDSVVTAILPAGTVAVLFIGEELQFWVLRSGTTATDGIGYVRGTDYAGGTNEKFWERKA
;
A
#
# COMPACT_ATOMS: atom_id res chain seq x y z
N MET A 1 3.33 -1.02 -3.76
CA MET A 1 4.66 -1.53 -3.35
C MET A 1 4.93 -2.78 -4.14
N ASP A 2 6.17 -2.97 -4.61
CA ASP A 2 6.54 -4.24 -5.21
C ASP A 2 6.45 -5.36 -4.17
N PRO A 3 5.93 -6.54 -4.53
CA PRO A 3 5.86 -7.67 -3.60
C PRO A 3 7.24 -8.06 -3.10
N GLN A 4 7.39 -8.17 -1.77
CA GLN A 4 8.61 -8.69 -1.17
C GLN A 4 8.79 -10.14 -1.60
N THR A 5 10.03 -10.53 -1.93
CA THR A 5 10.35 -11.89 -2.37
C THR A 5 11.19 -12.60 -1.33
N LEU A 6 10.79 -13.83 -0.98
CA LEU A 6 11.49 -14.73 -0.07
C LEU A 6 11.86 -16.00 -0.80
N PHE A 7 12.89 -16.68 -0.31
CA PHE A 7 13.28 -18.00 -0.79
C PHE A 7 13.24 -19.00 0.36
N ILE A 8 12.68 -20.19 0.10
CA ILE A 8 12.61 -21.29 1.05
C ILE A 8 13.42 -22.45 0.50
N ASP A 9 14.41 -22.91 1.27
CA ASP A 9 15.09 -24.16 0.95
C ASP A 9 14.16 -25.35 1.22
N ILE A 10 13.88 -26.14 0.19
CA ILE A 10 12.89 -27.23 0.21
C ILE A 10 13.27 -28.34 1.19
N ALA A 11 14.57 -28.55 1.43
CA ALA A 11 15.08 -29.63 2.27
C ALA A 11 15.12 -29.23 3.76
N THR A 12 15.51 -27.99 4.04
CA THR A 12 15.74 -27.50 5.41
C THR A 12 14.61 -26.62 5.93
N GLY A 13 13.76 -26.09 5.04
CA GLY A 13 12.76 -25.08 5.35
C GLY A 13 13.34 -23.70 5.62
N GLN A 14 14.66 -23.49 5.52
CA GLN A 14 15.28 -22.20 5.83
C GLN A 14 14.74 -21.09 4.92
N VAL A 15 14.40 -19.94 5.52
CA VAL A 15 13.87 -18.78 4.81
C VAL A 15 14.96 -17.72 4.65
N GLN A 16 15.08 -17.18 3.43
CA GLN A 16 16.15 -16.29 3.02
C GLN A 16 15.60 -15.11 2.21
N ALA A 17 16.28 -13.96 2.26
CA ALA A 17 15.91 -12.77 1.50
C ALA A 17 16.24 -12.89 0.00
N GLY A 18 17.19 -13.74 -0.36
CA GLY A 18 17.58 -14.03 -1.75
C GLY A 18 17.82 -15.52 -1.97
N ASN A 19 17.95 -15.94 -3.23
CA ASN A 19 18.29 -17.33 -3.58
C ASN A 19 19.78 -17.65 -3.41
N VAL A 20 20.61 -16.62 -3.24
CA VAL A 20 22.05 -16.72 -2.95
C VAL A 20 22.44 -15.93 -1.69
N ASP A 21 21.53 -15.11 -1.17
CA ASP A 21 21.73 -14.33 0.05
C ASP A 21 21.09 -15.07 1.23
N THR A 22 21.93 -15.56 2.14
CA THR A 22 21.49 -16.29 3.34
C THR A 22 21.01 -15.38 4.46
N SER A 23 20.92 -14.06 4.23
CA SER A 23 20.41 -13.12 5.22
C SER A 23 18.95 -13.43 5.60
N ALA A 24 18.63 -13.18 6.87
CA ALA A 24 17.27 -13.33 7.36
C ALA A 24 16.36 -12.28 6.69
N PRO A 25 15.15 -12.68 6.27
CA PRO A 25 14.27 -11.76 5.57
C PRO A 25 13.70 -10.68 6.50
N SER A 26 13.50 -9.48 5.94
CA SER A 26 12.77 -8.40 6.59
C SER A 26 11.42 -8.19 5.92
N VAL A 27 10.36 -8.76 6.51
CA VAL A 27 9.00 -8.62 6.01
C VAL A 27 8.24 -7.58 6.82
N ARG A 28 7.53 -6.69 6.12
CA ARG A 28 6.66 -5.68 6.72
C ARG A 28 5.24 -5.80 6.20
N ALA A 29 4.27 -5.69 7.08
CA ALA A 29 2.85 -5.69 6.75
C ALA A 29 2.13 -4.59 7.52
N ILE A 30 1.12 -3.98 6.92
CA ILE A 30 0.31 -2.93 7.54
C ILE A 30 -1.11 -3.48 7.76
N VAL A 31 -1.61 -3.37 8.98
CA VAL A 31 -2.98 -3.81 9.32
C VAL A 31 -4.00 -3.09 8.42
N GLY A 32 -4.96 -3.83 7.88
CA GLY A 32 -5.99 -3.30 7.00
C GLY A 32 -5.54 -3.04 5.56
N THR A 33 -4.33 -3.48 5.18
CA THR A 33 -3.83 -3.38 3.80
C THR A 33 -3.47 -4.75 3.23
N ALA A 34 -3.40 -4.87 1.91
CA ALA A 34 -2.97 -6.09 1.25
C ALA A 34 -1.46 -6.32 1.45
N LEU A 35 -1.08 -7.48 1.98
CA LEU A 35 0.27 -8.00 1.94
C LEU A 35 0.45 -8.80 0.65
N ALA A 36 1.41 -8.39 -0.17
CA ALA A 36 1.85 -9.13 -1.33
C ALA A 36 3.23 -9.76 -1.04
N LEU A 37 3.27 -11.08 -0.87
CA LEU A 37 4.50 -11.83 -0.58
C LEU A 37 4.74 -12.89 -1.66
N ARG A 38 5.86 -12.74 -2.38
CA ARG A 38 6.33 -13.75 -3.34
C ARG A 38 7.25 -14.73 -2.65
N VAL A 39 7.08 -16.00 -2.96
CA VAL A 39 7.86 -17.10 -2.41
C VAL A 39 8.47 -17.88 -3.56
N GLY A 40 9.79 -17.97 -3.60
CA GLY A 40 10.53 -18.92 -4.42
C GLY A 40 10.97 -20.11 -3.59
N PHE A 41 11.14 -21.25 -4.23
CA PHE A 41 11.72 -22.43 -3.59
C PHE A 41 13.10 -22.70 -4.17
N VAL A 42 14.01 -23.20 -3.34
CA VAL A 42 15.39 -23.52 -3.72
C VAL A 42 15.80 -24.89 -3.17
N SER A 43 16.78 -25.51 -3.80
CA SER A 43 17.58 -26.58 -3.21
C SER A 43 19.02 -26.08 -3.13
N GLY A 44 19.45 -25.70 -1.92
CA GLY A 44 20.66 -24.89 -1.73
C GLY A 44 20.49 -23.52 -2.40
N ALA A 45 21.27 -23.23 -3.44
CA ALA A 45 21.22 -21.96 -4.17
C ALA A 45 20.46 -22.03 -5.51
N VAL A 46 19.93 -23.20 -5.87
CA VAL A 46 19.30 -23.44 -7.18
C VAL A 46 17.79 -23.27 -7.06
N PRO A 47 17.18 -22.29 -7.76
CA PRO A 47 15.72 -22.14 -7.80
C PRO A 47 15.04 -23.37 -8.37
N GLN A 48 13.95 -23.79 -7.73
CA GLN A 48 13.14 -24.93 -8.13
C GLN A 48 11.67 -24.57 -8.12
N GLU A 49 10.96 -25.05 -9.12
CA GLU A 49 9.51 -25.16 -9.09
C GLU A 49 9.14 -26.34 -8.19
N LEU A 50 8.13 -26.17 -7.34
CA LEU A 50 7.54 -27.30 -6.63
C LEU A 50 6.82 -28.20 -7.64
N ASP A 51 7.09 -29.50 -7.60
CA ASP A 51 6.35 -30.48 -8.39
C ASP A 51 4.88 -30.48 -7.93
N VAL A 52 4.01 -29.91 -8.76
CA VAL A 52 2.56 -29.76 -8.60
C VAL A 52 2.16 -29.55 -7.14
N ALA A 53 2.48 -28.37 -6.59
CA ALA A 53 2.02 -28.03 -5.25
C ALA A 53 0.49 -27.88 -5.24
N VAL A 54 -0.16 -28.54 -4.28
CA VAL A 54 -1.63 -28.55 -4.19
C VAL A 54 -2.14 -27.39 -3.35
N SER A 55 -1.35 -26.94 -2.37
CA SER A 55 -1.70 -25.83 -1.49
C SER A 55 -0.47 -25.17 -0.88
N GLY A 56 -0.63 -23.89 -0.52
CA GLY A 56 0.32 -23.14 0.28
C GLY A 56 -0.44 -22.20 1.20
N MET A 57 0.06 -22.03 2.42
CA MET A 57 -0.57 -21.23 3.45
C MET A 57 0.49 -20.44 4.22
N ILE A 58 0.23 -19.17 4.48
CA ILE A 58 1.01 -18.35 5.40
C ILE A 58 0.25 -18.18 6.71
N VAL A 59 0.95 -18.39 7.82
CA VAL A 59 0.38 -18.33 9.17
C VAL A 59 1.19 -17.36 10.02
N PHE A 60 0.53 -16.41 10.68
CA PHE A 60 1.15 -15.55 11.68
C PHE A 60 0.78 -16.00 13.09
N LYS A 61 1.77 -16.07 13.98
CA LYS A 61 1.59 -16.40 15.40
C LYS A 61 2.35 -15.43 16.31
N LYS A 62 1.97 -15.42 17.58
CA LYS A 62 2.70 -14.68 18.62
C LYS A 62 4.12 -15.24 18.76
N PRO A 63 5.14 -14.38 18.95
CA PRO A 63 6.49 -14.84 19.23
C PRO A 63 6.55 -15.72 20.48
N LEU A 64 7.39 -16.77 20.44
CA LEU A 64 7.65 -17.68 21.56
C LEU A 64 6.41 -18.44 22.10
N GLN A 65 5.30 -18.46 21.37
CA GLN A 65 4.07 -19.15 21.76
C GLN A 65 3.67 -20.20 20.71
N HIS A 66 4.43 -21.28 20.65
CA HIS A 66 4.33 -22.32 19.61
C HIS A 66 2.94 -23.00 19.53
N ALA A 67 2.22 -23.09 20.65
CA ALA A 67 0.88 -23.67 20.73
C ALA A 67 -0.27 -22.65 20.64
N SER A 68 0.02 -21.37 20.37
CA SER A 68 -1.02 -20.35 20.25
C SER A 68 -1.83 -20.50 18.96
N LEU A 69 -3.09 -20.04 19.02
CA LEU A 69 -3.92 -19.84 17.85
C LEU A 69 -3.25 -18.87 16.89
N ALA A 70 -3.48 -19.07 15.59
CA ALA A 70 -3.00 -18.15 14.57
C ALA A 70 -3.64 -16.77 14.77
N LEU A 71 -2.80 -15.73 14.67
CA LEU A 71 -3.27 -14.35 14.58
C LEU A 71 -3.82 -14.08 13.19
N PHE A 72 -3.23 -14.66 12.15
CA PHE A 72 -3.64 -14.46 10.76
C PHE A 72 -3.30 -15.72 9.97
N VAL A 73 -4.15 -16.05 9.00
CA VAL A 73 -3.96 -17.17 8.08
C VAL A 73 -4.42 -16.73 6.72
N ASP A 74 -3.60 -16.99 5.71
CA ASP A 74 -3.98 -16.90 4.30
C ASP A 74 -3.53 -18.18 3.61
N ALA A 75 -4.46 -18.85 2.92
CA ALA A 75 -4.26 -20.14 2.26
C ALA A 75 -4.37 -20.05 0.73
N GLU A 76 -4.49 -18.84 0.19
CA GLU A 76 -4.59 -18.63 -1.24
C GLU A 76 -3.26 -18.08 -1.79
N TRP A 77 -2.56 -18.92 -2.55
CA TRP A 77 -1.42 -18.48 -3.35
C TRP A 77 -1.68 -18.68 -4.84
N THR A 78 -1.06 -17.83 -5.65
CA THR A 78 -1.09 -17.96 -7.11
C THR A 78 0.30 -18.25 -7.63
N GLN A 79 0.44 -19.29 -8.46
CA GLN A 79 1.69 -19.57 -9.17
C GLN A 79 1.92 -18.51 -10.26
N GLN A 80 3.14 -17.99 -10.32
CA GLN A 80 3.61 -17.03 -11.31
C GLN A 80 4.85 -17.60 -12.01
N GLY A 81 4.82 -17.68 -13.34
CA GLY A 81 5.93 -18.22 -14.13
C GLY A 81 6.00 -19.75 -14.14
N ALA A 82 7.11 -20.27 -14.65
CA ALA A 82 7.41 -21.71 -14.79
C ALA A 82 8.91 -21.98 -14.63
N GLY A 83 9.28 -23.21 -14.25
CA GLY A 83 10.64 -23.67 -14.02
C GLY A 83 11.39 -22.88 -12.93
N ALA A 84 12.65 -22.53 -13.19
CA ALA A 84 13.47 -21.77 -12.24
C ALA A 84 12.92 -20.35 -11.94
N ALA A 85 12.06 -19.82 -12.81
CA ALA A 85 11.41 -18.53 -12.64
C ALA A 85 10.12 -18.62 -11.79
N THR A 86 9.66 -19.82 -11.43
CA THR A 86 8.40 -20.01 -10.69
C THR A 86 8.45 -19.33 -9.33
N ARG A 87 7.44 -18.51 -9.05
CA ARG A 87 7.19 -17.89 -7.74
C ARG A 87 5.73 -18.10 -7.35
N TYR A 88 5.46 -18.15 -6.06
CA TYR A 88 4.12 -18.30 -5.50
C TYR A 88 3.77 -17.02 -4.75
N LEU A 89 2.69 -16.35 -5.14
CA LEU A 89 2.28 -15.07 -4.58
C LEU A 89 1.13 -15.28 -3.60
N PHE A 90 1.35 -14.93 -2.34
CA PHE A 90 0.29 -14.64 -1.38
C PHE A 90 -0.14 -13.18 -1.57
N SER A 91 -1.45 -12.93 -1.61
CA SER A 91 -2.01 -11.59 -1.77
C SER A 91 -3.29 -11.46 -0.95
N ALA A 92 -3.13 -11.23 0.34
CA ALA A 92 -4.27 -11.16 1.27
C ALA A 92 -4.29 -9.87 2.09
N LEU A 93 -5.51 -9.47 2.44
CA LEU A 93 -5.75 -8.37 3.36
C LEU A 93 -5.27 -8.77 4.77
N VAL A 94 -4.33 -8.01 5.32
CA VAL A 94 -3.77 -8.26 6.66
C VAL A 94 -4.76 -7.75 7.71
N ALA A 95 -5.81 -8.53 7.94
CA ALA A 95 -6.86 -8.22 8.88
C ALA A 95 -7.46 -9.50 9.46
N SER A 96 -7.61 -9.52 10.78
CA SER A 96 -8.35 -10.53 11.53
C SER A 96 -8.64 -9.99 12.93
N GLU A 97 -9.64 -10.55 13.62
CA GLU A 97 -9.94 -10.16 15.01
C GLU A 97 -8.75 -10.43 15.95
N GLY A 98 -8.08 -11.57 15.79
CA GLY A 98 -6.92 -11.95 16.59
C GLY A 98 -5.72 -11.01 16.38
N LEU A 99 -5.48 -10.59 15.14
CA LEU A 99 -4.41 -9.64 14.82
C LEU A 99 -4.75 -8.23 15.30
N ALA A 100 -6.01 -7.79 15.16
CA ALA A 100 -6.47 -6.50 15.65
C ALA A 100 -6.31 -6.41 17.18
N ALA A 101 -6.78 -7.42 17.93
CA ALA A 101 -6.60 -7.49 19.38
C ALA A 101 -5.12 -7.54 19.79
N TRP A 102 -4.25 -8.20 19.00
CA TRP A 102 -2.82 -8.21 19.28
C TRP A 102 -2.16 -6.84 19.10
N MET A 103 -2.63 -6.04 18.14
CA MET A 103 -2.09 -4.73 17.79
C MET A 103 -2.71 -3.57 18.59
N GLU A 104 -3.73 -3.83 19.40
CA GLU A 104 -4.37 -2.82 20.25
C GLU A 104 -3.35 -2.08 21.14
N GLY A 105 -3.35 -0.75 21.06
CA GLY A 105 -2.42 0.12 21.80
C GLY A 105 -0.96 0.07 21.33
N LYS A 106 -0.67 -0.53 20.16
CA LYS A 106 0.69 -0.64 19.60
C LYS A 106 0.77 0.03 18.22
N ASP A 107 1.80 0.84 18.02
CA ASP A 107 2.13 1.38 16.70
C ASP A 107 2.74 0.32 15.78
N GLN A 108 3.55 -0.57 16.36
CA GLN A 108 4.18 -1.68 15.67
C GLN A 108 4.43 -2.86 16.60
N SER A 109 4.42 -4.07 16.05
CA SER A 109 4.79 -5.29 16.78
C SER A 109 5.37 -6.34 15.84
N VAL A 110 6.10 -7.31 16.39
CA VAL A 110 6.65 -8.43 15.62
C VAL A 110 5.81 -9.67 15.85
N VAL A 111 5.48 -10.37 14.76
CA VAL A 111 4.87 -11.70 14.77
C VAL A 111 5.82 -12.69 14.09
N MET A 112 5.63 -13.98 14.35
CA MET A 112 6.35 -15.03 13.64
C MET A 112 5.46 -15.58 12.54
N ALA A 113 5.96 -15.51 11.31
CA ALA A 113 5.33 -16.12 10.15
C ALA A 113 5.95 -17.48 9.83
N GLN A 114 5.14 -18.37 9.27
CA GLN A 114 5.57 -19.64 8.74
C GLN A 114 4.79 -19.93 7.47
N ILE A 115 5.46 -20.51 6.48
CA ILE A 115 4.82 -20.98 5.26
C ILE A 115 4.67 -22.48 5.37
N GLU A 116 3.44 -22.96 5.25
CA GLU A 116 3.09 -24.37 5.14
C GLU A 116 2.71 -24.67 3.69
N PHE A 117 3.14 -25.81 3.16
CA PHE A 117 2.81 -26.20 1.79
C PHE A 117 2.79 -27.72 1.66
N THR A 118 1.93 -28.23 0.78
CA THR A 118 1.80 -29.67 0.53
C THR A 118 2.03 -29.96 -0.94
N LEU A 119 2.95 -30.89 -1.21
CA LEU A 119 3.22 -31.38 -2.56
C LEU A 119 2.18 -32.44 -2.92
N ALA A 120 1.80 -32.55 -4.20
CA ALA A 120 0.83 -33.57 -4.64
C ALA A 120 1.26 -35.02 -4.33
N THR A 121 2.57 -35.25 -4.17
CA THR A 121 3.15 -36.55 -3.87
C THR A 121 3.22 -36.87 -2.38
N GLU A 122 2.76 -35.98 -1.51
CA GLU A 122 2.93 -36.09 -0.06
C GLU A 122 1.62 -35.92 0.70
N ASP A 123 1.40 -36.78 1.70
CA ASP A 123 0.22 -36.71 2.57
C ASP A 123 0.37 -35.71 3.72
N ALA A 124 1.62 -35.34 4.06
CA ALA A 124 1.92 -34.44 5.18
C ALA A 124 2.41 -33.07 4.68
N PRO A 125 1.94 -31.96 5.28
CA PRO A 125 2.42 -30.63 4.92
C PRO A 125 3.87 -30.44 5.36
N ARG A 126 4.66 -29.79 4.49
CA ARG A 126 5.98 -29.26 4.83
C ARG A 126 5.83 -27.87 5.43
N ARG A 127 6.84 -27.46 6.20
CA ARG A 127 6.88 -26.15 6.87
C ARG A 127 8.22 -25.50 6.68
N SER A 128 8.22 -24.19 6.42
CA SER A 128 9.41 -23.37 6.55
C SER A 128 9.84 -23.26 8.01
N LEU A 129 11.07 -22.82 8.27
CA LEU A 129 11.43 -22.25 9.57
C LEU A 129 10.64 -20.95 9.79
N PRO A 130 10.31 -20.61 11.05
CA PRO A 130 9.60 -19.38 11.34
C PRO A 130 10.50 -18.16 11.09
N PHE A 131 9.93 -17.11 10.52
CA PHE A 131 10.63 -15.86 10.23
C PHE A 131 9.84 -14.65 10.76
N PRO A 132 10.52 -13.55 11.15
CA PRO A 132 9.85 -12.40 11.72
C PRO A 132 9.12 -11.58 10.66
N VAL A 133 7.92 -11.11 11.00
CA VAL A 133 7.19 -10.10 10.24
C VAL A 133 6.91 -8.93 11.17
N THR A 134 7.29 -7.72 10.75
CA THR A 134 6.93 -6.49 11.46
C THR A 134 5.55 -6.05 11.00
N ILE A 135 4.59 -6.07 11.92
CA ILE A 135 3.24 -5.54 11.72
C ILE A 135 3.24 -4.08 12.16
N CYS A 136 2.85 -3.20 11.26
CA CYS A 136 2.62 -1.78 11.54
C CYS A 136 1.12 -1.53 11.62
N ASN A 137 0.68 -0.77 12.60
CA ASN A 137 -0.68 -0.26 12.62
C ASN A 137 -0.81 0.83 11.56
N SER A 138 -1.95 0.90 10.88
CA SER A 138 -2.23 2.04 9.99
C SER A 138 -2.57 3.24 10.87
N TYR A 139 -1.89 4.38 10.67
CA TYR A 139 -2.23 5.62 11.36
C TYR A 139 -3.64 6.13 11.00
N ILE A 140 -4.16 5.72 9.84
CA ILE A 140 -5.51 6.03 9.37
C ILE A 140 -6.34 4.77 9.56
N THR A 141 -7.18 4.75 10.60
CA THR A 141 -8.28 3.79 10.71
C THR A 141 -9.48 4.47 10.08
N GLY A 142 -10.23 3.78 9.20
CA GLY A 142 -11.41 4.36 8.54
C GLY A 142 -12.55 4.78 9.50
N GLU A 143 -12.31 4.73 10.81
CA GLU A 143 -13.17 5.15 11.91
C GLU A 143 -12.71 6.45 12.58
N GLU A 144 -11.63 7.08 12.11
CA GLU A 144 -11.39 8.49 12.41
C GLU A 144 -12.70 9.22 12.10
N SER A 145 -13.42 9.60 13.15
CA SER A 145 -14.60 10.44 13.00
C SER A 145 -14.10 11.59 12.16
N ALA A 146 -14.59 11.65 10.91
CA ALA A 146 -14.48 12.85 10.13
C ALA A 146 -14.95 13.92 11.11
N SER A 147 -14.02 14.75 11.59
CA SER A 147 -14.39 15.94 12.34
C SER A 147 -15.52 16.53 11.50
N PRO A 148 -16.73 16.79 12.04
CA PRO A 148 -17.90 17.11 11.24
C PRO A 148 -17.72 18.51 10.66
N GLY A 149 -16.80 18.62 9.71
CA GLY A 149 -16.67 19.64 8.73
C GLY A 149 -17.50 19.18 7.54
N PRO A 150 -18.20 20.12 6.87
CA PRO A 150 -19.19 19.80 5.87
C PRO A 150 -18.61 18.83 4.83
N ALA A 151 -19.31 17.72 4.62
CA ALA A 151 -18.99 16.70 3.65
C ALA A 151 -18.84 17.32 2.26
N MET A 152 -17.61 17.65 1.89
CA MET A 152 -17.24 17.85 0.49
C MET A 152 -16.50 16.59 0.08
N ALA A 153 -17.06 15.87 -0.89
CA ALA A 153 -16.32 14.85 -1.62
C ALA A 153 -15.11 15.53 -2.27
N LYS A 154 -13.97 15.55 -1.56
CA LYS A 154 -12.74 16.18 -2.03
C LYS A 154 -12.07 15.21 -2.97
N THR A 155 -12.30 15.36 -4.26
CA THR A 155 -11.49 14.68 -5.27
C THR A 155 -10.07 15.25 -5.19
N LEU A 156 -9.11 14.44 -4.75
CA LEU A 156 -7.69 14.77 -4.77
C LEU A 156 -7.18 14.57 -6.19
N ARG A 157 -6.64 15.62 -6.81
CA ARG A 157 -6.02 15.55 -8.15
C ARG A 157 -4.56 15.93 -8.06
N HIS A 158 -3.71 15.11 -8.64
CA HIS A 158 -2.28 15.37 -8.75
C HIS A 158 -1.99 15.97 -10.11
N TYR A 159 -1.36 17.14 -10.13
CA TYR A 159 -0.91 17.79 -11.36
C TYR A 159 0.62 17.78 -11.40
N LEU A 160 1.17 17.27 -12.49
CA LEU A 160 2.61 17.24 -12.74
C LEU A 160 2.99 18.37 -13.69
N SER A 161 4.17 18.95 -13.47
CA SER A 161 4.75 20.00 -14.33
C SER A 161 4.04 21.36 -14.30
N ILE A 162 3.64 21.83 -13.11
CA ILE A 162 3.14 23.20 -12.94
C ILE A 162 4.32 24.18 -12.82
N THR A 163 4.41 25.11 -13.75
CA THR A 163 5.57 25.99 -13.95
C THR A 163 5.37 27.41 -13.38
N ALA A 164 4.12 27.87 -13.20
CA ALA A 164 3.81 29.16 -12.57
C ALA A 164 2.39 29.23 -11.96
N LEU A 165 2.20 30.19 -11.05
CA LEU A 165 0.91 30.59 -10.47
C LEU A 165 0.57 32.02 -10.92
N THR A 166 0.19 32.19 -12.18
CA THR A 166 -0.37 33.47 -12.63
C THR A 166 -1.87 33.36 -12.83
N GLY A 167 -2.52 34.51 -12.78
CA GLY A 167 -3.94 34.71 -13.05
C GLY A 167 -4.12 35.94 -13.96
N GLY A 168 -5.08 35.87 -14.88
CA GLY A 168 -5.47 36.95 -15.81
C GLY A 168 -5.17 36.72 -17.30
N GLU A 169 -4.52 35.64 -17.74
CA GLU A 169 -4.17 35.37 -19.15
C GLU A 169 -4.12 33.82 -19.44
N PRO A 170 -4.04 33.33 -20.69
CA PRO A 170 -4.19 31.90 -21.06
C PRO A 170 -3.21 30.87 -20.44
N THR A 171 -2.34 31.27 -19.53
CA THR A 171 -1.30 30.46 -18.87
C THR A 171 -1.60 30.13 -17.40
N ASP A 172 -2.83 30.35 -16.95
CA ASP A 172 -3.17 30.30 -15.52
C ASP A 172 -3.43 28.87 -15.01
N PHE A 173 -2.80 28.53 -13.88
CA PHE A 173 -2.75 27.20 -13.27
C PHE A 173 -2.50 26.07 -14.29
N ASP A 174 -1.60 26.31 -15.24
CA ASP A 174 -1.15 25.38 -16.28
C ASP A 174 -2.28 24.55 -16.91
N SER A 175 -3.34 25.24 -17.38
CA SER A 175 -4.44 24.65 -18.15
C SER A 175 -5.37 23.70 -17.39
N VAL A 176 -5.42 23.78 -16.06
CA VAL A 176 -6.44 23.04 -15.30
C VAL A 176 -7.80 23.69 -15.52
N VAL A 177 -8.71 22.95 -16.16
CA VAL A 177 -10.10 23.38 -16.40
C VAL A 177 -10.88 23.42 -15.07
N THR A 178 -10.92 24.59 -14.42
CA THR A 178 -11.60 24.86 -13.15
C THR A 178 -13.13 24.81 -13.25
N ALA A 179 -13.69 25.15 -14.42
CA ALA A 179 -15.11 25.20 -14.69
C ALA A 179 -15.83 23.89 -14.36
N ILE A 180 -15.25 22.77 -14.80
CA ILE A 180 -15.81 21.42 -14.65
C ILE A 180 -15.52 20.80 -13.28
N LEU A 181 -14.59 21.38 -12.51
CA LEU A 181 -14.18 20.82 -11.23
C LEU A 181 -15.15 21.26 -10.13
N PRO A 182 -15.61 20.34 -9.26
CA PRO A 182 -16.44 20.73 -8.14
C PRO A 182 -15.64 21.61 -7.17
N ALA A 183 -16.30 22.62 -6.59
CA ALA A 183 -15.72 23.33 -5.45
C ALA A 183 -15.41 22.33 -4.33
N GLY A 184 -14.32 22.55 -3.61
CA GLY A 184 -13.72 21.59 -2.69
C GLY A 184 -12.68 20.66 -3.32
N THR A 185 -12.50 20.67 -4.65
CA THR A 185 -11.40 19.94 -5.31
C THR A 185 -10.07 20.37 -4.71
N VAL A 186 -9.24 19.39 -4.35
CA VAL A 186 -7.88 19.63 -3.84
C VAL A 186 -6.89 19.30 -4.95
N ALA A 187 -6.07 20.27 -5.32
CA ALA A 187 -4.94 20.10 -6.21
C ALA A 187 -3.67 19.97 -5.38
N VAL A 188 -2.90 18.92 -5.66
CA VAL A 188 -1.55 18.71 -5.14
C VAL A 188 -0.60 18.84 -6.32
N LEU A 189 0.38 19.72 -6.18
CA LEU A 189 1.30 20.07 -7.25
C LEU A 189 2.65 20.51 -6.68
N PHE A 190 3.69 20.36 -7.49
CA PHE A 190 5.00 20.92 -7.23
C PHE A 190 5.17 22.23 -7.99
N ILE A 191 5.72 23.24 -7.33
CA ILE A 191 6.16 24.50 -7.97
C ILE A 191 7.61 24.70 -7.62
N GLY A 192 8.48 24.67 -8.63
CA GLY A 192 9.91 24.50 -8.39
C GLY A 192 10.15 23.20 -7.61
N GLU A 193 10.70 23.31 -6.40
CA GLU A 193 10.96 22.17 -5.49
C GLU A 193 9.96 22.09 -4.33
N GLU A 194 8.98 22.98 -4.25
CA GLU A 194 8.03 23.03 -3.14
C GLU A 194 6.74 22.27 -3.48
N LEU A 195 6.37 21.31 -2.63
CA LEU A 195 5.06 20.65 -2.67
C LEU A 195 4.00 21.60 -2.08
N GLN A 196 2.95 21.89 -2.83
CA GLN A 196 1.89 22.80 -2.41
C GLN A 196 0.50 22.16 -2.52
N PHE A 197 -0.39 22.59 -1.64
CA PHE A 197 -1.79 22.18 -1.61
C PHE A 197 -2.70 23.36 -1.93
N TRP A 198 -3.61 23.16 -2.88
CA TRP A 198 -4.54 24.17 -3.35
C TRP A 198 -5.96 23.63 -3.31
N VAL A 199 -6.93 24.47 -2.94
CA VAL A 199 -8.34 24.09 -2.84
C VAL A 199 -9.16 24.99 -3.73
N LEU A 200 -9.95 24.41 -4.63
CA LEU A 200 -10.90 25.15 -5.45
C LEU A 200 -12.07 25.58 -4.57
N ARG A 201 -12.33 26.87 -4.49
CA ARG A 201 -13.42 27.48 -3.73
C ARG A 201 -14.44 28.08 -4.69
N SER A 202 -15.69 28.19 -4.25
CA SER A 202 -16.66 29.02 -4.94
C SER A 202 -16.54 30.47 -4.46
N GLY A 203 -16.57 31.44 -5.37
CA GLY A 203 -16.65 32.87 -5.08
C GLY A 203 -16.27 33.78 -6.25
N THR A 204 -16.80 35.01 -6.22
CA THR A 204 -16.59 36.07 -7.23
C THR A 204 -15.66 37.18 -6.78
N THR A 205 -15.33 37.22 -5.49
CA THR A 205 -14.66 38.36 -4.86
C THR A 205 -13.14 38.23 -4.84
N ALA A 206 -12.57 37.05 -5.09
CA ALA A 206 -11.13 36.82 -4.98
C ALA A 206 -10.36 37.19 -6.26
N THR A 207 -9.59 38.27 -6.25
CA THR A 207 -8.63 38.61 -7.31
C THR A 207 -7.32 37.83 -7.13
N ASP A 208 -6.54 37.67 -8.20
CA ASP A 208 -5.26 36.98 -8.17
C ASP A 208 -4.27 37.62 -7.19
N GLY A 209 -3.52 36.79 -6.46
CA GLY A 209 -2.57 37.27 -5.45
C GLY A 209 -1.83 36.14 -4.73
N ILE A 210 -1.08 36.50 -3.69
CA ILE A 210 -0.34 35.50 -2.89
C ILE A 210 -1.35 34.57 -2.20
N GLY A 211 -1.33 33.30 -2.61
CA GLY A 211 -2.22 32.26 -2.08
C GLY A 211 -3.60 32.18 -2.74
N TYR A 212 -3.86 32.96 -3.80
CA TYR A 212 -5.12 32.93 -4.54
C TYR A 212 -4.88 33.01 -6.05
N VAL A 213 -5.46 32.09 -6.81
CA VAL A 213 -5.37 32.08 -8.28
C VAL A 213 -6.74 31.82 -8.90
N ARG A 214 -7.16 32.67 -9.84
CA ARG A 214 -8.39 32.55 -10.60
C ARG A 214 -8.05 32.10 -12.02
N GLY A 215 -8.64 30.97 -12.43
CA GLY A 215 -8.50 30.49 -13.81
C GLY A 215 -9.30 31.35 -14.79
N THR A 216 -8.85 31.45 -16.03
CA THR A 216 -9.53 32.20 -17.11
C THR A 216 -10.80 31.53 -17.62
N ASP A 217 -11.00 30.23 -17.35
CA ASP A 217 -12.24 29.50 -17.61
C ASP A 217 -13.38 29.85 -16.62
N TYR A 218 -13.16 30.89 -15.80
CA TYR A 218 -14.15 31.69 -15.09
C TYR A 218 -15.17 32.38 -16.03
N ALA A 219 -14.90 32.47 -17.33
CA ALA A 219 -15.74 33.19 -18.30
C ALA A 219 -17.01 32.40 -18.70
N GLY A 220 -17.97 32.35 -17.80
CA GLY A 220 -19.36 31.97 -18.05
C GLY A 220 -20.12 32.11 -16.75
N GLY A 221 -21.21 32.88 -16.71
CA GLY A 221 -21.89 33.43 -15.51
C GLY A 221 -22.43 32.45 -14.45
N THR A 222 -21.87 31.25 -14.35
CA THR A 222 -22.16 30.19 -13.37
C THR A 222 -20.91 29.64 -12.67
N ASN A 223 -19.69 29.96 -13.13
CA ASN A 223 -18.44 29.37 -12.62
C ASN A 223 -17.62 30.34 -11.78
N GLU A 224 -18.24 30.77 -10.68
CA GLU A 224 -17.60 31.57 -9.64
C GLU A 224 -16.62 30.70 -8.85
N LYS A 225 -15.41 30.41 -9.36
CA LYS A 225 -14.44 29.59 -8.65
C LYS A 225 -13.02 30.18 -8.70
N PHE A 226 -12.26 29.91 -7.65
CA PHE A 226 -10.85 30.31 -7.52
C PHE A 226 -10.09 29.28 -6.69
N TRP A 227 -8.79 29.13 -6.91
CA TRP A 227 -7.90 28.30 -6.12
C TRP A 227 -7.34 29.08 -4.92
N GLU A 228 -7.41 28.48 -3.74
CA GLU A 228 -6.87 28.99 -2.48
C GLU A 228 -5.74 28.07 -2.00
N ARG A 229 -4.55 28.61 -1.76
CA ARG A 229 -3.42 27.85 -1.17
C ARG A 229 -3.75 27.49 0.29
N LYS A 230 -3.50 26.24 0.65
CA LYS A 230 -3.50 25.81 2.07
C LYS A 230 -2.09 25.92 2.61
N ALA A 231 -1.99 26.57 3.78
CA ALA A 231 -0.77 26.64 4.57
C ALA A 231 -0.33 25.25 5.04
#